data_AF-A0A7Z9C4W7-F1
#
_entry.id   AF-A0A7Z9C4W7-F1
#
_cell.length_a   1.000
_cell.length_b   1.000
_cell.length_c   1.000
_cell.angle_alpha   90.00
_cell.angle_beta   90.00
_cell.angle_gamma   90.00
#
_symmetry.space_group_name_H-M   'P 1'
#
loop_
_entity.id
_entity.type
_entity.pdbx_description
1 polymer ?
#
loop_
_entity_poly.entity_id
_entity_poly.type
_entity_poly.pdbx_seq_one_letter_code
_entity_poly.pdbx_strand_id
1 'polypeptide(L)'
;MIKRIFTNTVSALCYSLIDSRFPSPQTYQYFPHNSVVQFVLEQQNRMPDYLQFPLLFLTLIFESWGLLRTGSLFHCQSPSIRQLQIQAWKNSPFQICRDLMRFYESLVVLYWQSDYINS
;
A
#
# COMPACT_ATOMS: atom_id res chain seq x y z
N MET A 1 7.44 13.64 -10.86
CA MET A 1 7.30 13.90 -9.41
C MET A 1 6.16 13.08 -8.81
N ILE A 2 4.92 13.20 -9.32
CA ILE A 2 3.74 12.44 -8.87
C ILE A 2 3.93 10.92 -8.91
N LYS A 3 4.51 10.35 -9.98
CA LYS A 3 4.80 8.91 -10.05
C LYS A 3 5.71 8.42 -8.92
N ARG A 4 6.72 9.21 -8.54
CA ARG A 4 7.68 8.86 -7.48
C ARG A 4 7.03 8.90 -6.10
N ILE A 5 6.20 9.91 -5.89
CA ILE A 5 5.36 10.08 -4.70
C ILE A 5 4.40 8.89 -4.56
N PHE A 6 3.70 8.56 -5.64
CA PHE A 6 2.83 7.39 -5.72
C PHE A 6 3.56 6.08 -5.39
N THR A 7 4.71 5.81 -6.02
CA THR A 7 5.52 4.61 -5.75
C THR A 7 5.98 4.55 -4.29
N ASN A 8 6.40 5.67 -3.71
CA ASN A 8 6.80 5.72 -2.30
C ASN A 8 5.62 5.43 -1.37
N THR A 9 4.44 5.95 -1.68
CA THR A 9 3.21 5.71 -0.92
C THR A 9 2.76 4.25 -1.02
N VAL A 10 2.77 3.66 -2.23
CA VAL A 10 2.47 2.23 -2.43
C VAL A 10 3.47 1.34 -1.70
N SER A 11 4.76 1.67 -1.76
CA SER A 11 5.80 0.98 -1.00
C SER A 11 5.51 1.05 0.49
N ALA A 12 5.32 2.24 1.05
CA ALA A 12 4.99 2.42 2.45
C ALA A 12 3.72 1.64 2.88
N LEU A 13 2.70 1.59 2.01
CA LEU A 13 1.48 0.83 2.22
C LEU A 13 1.74 -0.68 2.26
N CYS A 14 2.48 -1.22 1.29
CA CYS A 14 2.82 -2.64 1.24
C CYS A 14 3.63 -3.06 2.46
N TYR A 15 4.64 -2.26 2.83
CA TYR A 15 5.44 -2.47 4.04
C TYR A 15 4.57 -2.52 5.30
N SER A 16 3.66 -1.56 5.48
CA SER A 16 2.75 -1.54 6.63
C SER A 16 1.74 -2.70 6.60
N LEU A 17 1.23 -3.09 5.43
CA LEU A 17 0.29 -4.21 5.32
C LEU A 17 0.97 -5.55 5.65
N ILE A 18 2.19 -5.78 5.16
CA ILE A 18 2.98 -6.97 5.46
C ILE A 18 3.30 -7.03 6.95
N ASP A 19 3.82 -5.94 7.51
CA ASP A 19 4.16 -5.84 8.94
C ASP A 19 2.94 -6.11 9.85
N SER A 20 1.76 -5.60 9.48
CA SER A 20 0.53 -5.84 10.24
C SER A 20 0.00 -7.27 10.12
N ARG A 21 0.21 -7.95 8.99
CA ARG A 21 -0.47 -9.20 8.66
C ARG A 21 0.42 -10.44 8.80
N PHE A 22 1.74 -10.26 8.67
CA PHE A 22 2.76 -11.28 8.85
C PHE A 22 3.83 -10.81 9.86
N PRO A 23 3.50 -10.75 11.16
CA PRO A 23 4.47 -10.49 12.21
C PRO A 23 5.36 -11.73 12.41
N SER A 24 6.24 -12.03 11.45
CA SER A 24 7.20 -13.13 11.51
C SER A 24 8.62 -12.59 11.66
N PRO A 25 9.45 -13.12 12.56
CA PRO A 25 10.87 -12.77 12.66
C PRO A 25 11.67 -13.12 11.39
N GLN A 26 11.12 -13.95 10.49
CA GLN A 26 11.75 -14.32 9.21
C GLN A 26 11.59 -13.26 8.11
N THR A 27 10.64 -12.33 8.26
CA THR A 27 10.41 -11.21 7.33
C THR A 27 11.63 -10.29 7.23
N TYR A 28 12.52 -10.31 8.22
CA TYR A 28 13.76 -9.51 8.22
C TYR A 28 14.92 -10.13 7.44
N GLN A 29 14.87 -11.42 7.11
CA GLN A 29 16.04 -12.17 6.63
C GLN A 29 15.95 -12.55 5.14
N TYR A 30 14.74 -12.71 4.61
CA TYR A 30 14.44 -12.76 3.18
C TYR A 30 13.56 -11.54 2.89
N PHE A 31 14.07 -10.55 2.16
CA PHE A 31 13.37 -9.28 1.93
C PHE A 31 12.80 -9.22 0.49
N PRO A 32 11.73 -9.96 0.12
CA PRO A 32 11.04 -9.78 -1.16
C PRO A 32 10.12 -8.54 -1.15
N HIS A 33 10.35 -7.58 -0.25
CA HIS A 33 9.49 -6.39 -0.11
C HIS A 33 9.54 -5.51 -1.36
N ASN A 34 10.71 -5.40 -1.99
CA ASN A 34 10.81 -4.76 -3.29
C ASN A 34 10.05 -5.54 -4.36
N SER A 35 10.07 -6.88 -4.32
CA SER A 35 9.36 -7.73 -5.29
C SER A 35 7.84 -7.59 -5.18
N VAL A 36 7.28 -7.53 -3.97
CA VAL A 36 5.85 -7.24 -3.75
C VAL A 36 5.48 -5.88 -4.33
N VAL A 37 6.28 -4.85 -4.05
CA VAL A 37 6.03 -3.49 -4.55
C VAL A 37 6.14 -3.44 -6.07
N GLN A 38 7.15 -4.09 -6.66
CA GLN A 38 7.30 -4.19 -8.11
C GLN A 38 6.11 -4.93 -8.72
N PHE A 39 5.65 -6.03 -8.12
CA PHE A 39 4.46 -6.74 -8.57
C PHE A 39 3.21 -5.86 -8.53
N VAL A 40 2.96 -5.16 -7.43
CA VAL A 40 1.82 -4.24 -7.30
C VAL A 40 1.89 -3.13 -8.34
N LEU A 41 3.08 -2.55 -8.57
CA LEU A 41 3.30 -1.54 -9.60
C LEU A 41 3.08 -2.11 -11.01
N GLU A 42 3.53 -3.32 -11.29
CA GLU A 42 3.31 -4.01 -12.56
C GLU A 42 1.84 -4.29 -12.79
N GLN A 43 1.12 -4.82 -11.79
CA GLN A 43 -0.32 -5.04 -11.87
C GLN A 43 -1.04 -3.74 -12.18
N GLN A 44 -0.66 -2.66 -11.51
CA GLN A 44 -1.26 -1.35 -11.72
C GLN A 44 -0.90 -0.72 -13.08
N ASN A 45 0.29 -1.02 -13.61
CA ASN A 45 0.71 -0.59 -14.96
C ASN A 45 0.06 -1.42 -16.07
N ARG A 46 -0.38 -2.65 -15.77
CA ARG A 46 -1.19 -3.49 -16.66
C ARG A 46 -2.67 -3.09 -16.68
N MET A 47 -3.10 -2.20 -15.77
CA MET A 47 -4.48 -1.75 -15.74
C MET A 47 -4.79 -0.78 -16.88
N PRO A 48 -6.02 -0.80 -17.40
CA PRO A 48 -6.50 0.19 -18.36
C PRO A 48 -6.38 1.61 -17.80
N ASP A 49 -6.12 2.58 -18.68
CA ASP A 49 -5.91 3.99 -18.28
C ASP A 49 -7.04 4.53 -17.39
N TYR A 50 -8.30 4.15 -17.68
CA TYR A 50 -9.48 4.57 -16.93
C TYR A 50 -9.51 4.08 -15.47
N LEU A 51 -8.76 3.04 -15.12
CA LEU A 51 -8.58 2.54 -13.74
C LEU A 51 -7.29 3.06 -13.11
N GLN A 52 -6.26 3.31 -13.92
CA GLN A 52 -4.99 3.85 -13.45
C GLN A 52 -5.16 5.28 -12.88
N PHE A 53 -5.92 6.14 -13.56
CA PHE A 53 -6.20 7.50 -13.10
C PHE A 53 -6.91 7.58 -11.74
N PRO A 54 -8.05 6.90 -11.52
CA PRO A 54 -8.73 6.96 -10.23
C PRO A 54 -7.89 6.35 -9.10
N LEU A 55 -7.13 5.28 -9.36
CA LEU A 55 -6.20 4.74 -8.37
C LEU A 55 -5.14 5.77 -7.99
N LEU A 56 -4.49 6.41 -8.97
CA LEU A 56 -3.50 7.44 -8.72
C LEU A 56 -4.10 8.62 -7.93
N PHE A 57 -5.30 9.05 -8.30
CA PHE A 57 -6.02 10.11 -7.59
C PHE A 57 -6.33 9.72 -6.14
N LEU A 58 -6.81 8.49 -5.91
CA LEU A 58 -7.09 7.97 -4.58
C LEU A 58 -5.82 7.86 -3.72
N THR A 59 -4.70 7.43 -4.30
CA THR A 59 -3.41 7.37 -3.60
C THR A 59 -2.91 8.78 -3.24
N LEU A 60 -3.14 9.78 -4.09
CA LEU A 60 -2.83 11.17 -3.76
C LEU A 60 -3.72 11.73 -2.66
N ILE A 61 -5.02 11.42 -2.66
CA ILE A 61 -5.92 11.77 -1.55
C ILE A 61 -5.42 11.11 -0.27
N PHE A 62 -5.04 9.83 -0.33
CA PHE A 62 -4.52 9.09 0.81
C PHE A 62 -3.27 9.75 1.39
N GLU A 63 -2.33 10.13 0.54
CA GLU A 63 -1.11 10.78 0.99
C GLU A 63 -1.35 12.18 1.57
N SER A 64 -2.21 12.97 0.92
CA SER A 64 -2.60 14.30 1.37
C SER A 64 -3.38 14.25 2.69
N TRP A 65 -4.17 13.18 2.90
CA TRP A 65 -4.86 12.94 4.17
C TRP A 65 -3.88 12.76 5.33
N GLY A 66 -2.72 12.14 5.07
CA GLY A 66 -1.65 12.04 6.06
C GLY A 66 -1.10 13.40 6.45
N LEU A 67 -0.89 14.27 5.47
CA LEU A 67 -0.48 15.65 5.70
C LEU A 67 -1.51 16.41 6.55
N LEU A 68 -2.80 16.30 6.24
CA LEU A 68 -3.87 16.98 6.97
C LEU A 68 -4.01 16.50 8.42
N ARG A 69 -3.81 15.21 8.69
CA ARG A 69 -4.02 14.63 10.02
C ARG A 69 -2.80 14.71 10.94
N THR A 70 -1.60 14.61 10.38
CA THR A 70 -0.33 14.48 11.15
C THR A 70 0.74 15.50 10.77
N GLY A 71 0.47 16.35 9.78
CA GLY A 71 1.42 17.37 9.30
C GLY A 71 2.53 16.83 8.40
N SER A 72 2.53 15.53 8.09
CA SER A 72 3.57 14.87 7.27
C SER A 72 2.95 13.93 6.24
N LEU A 73 3.59 13.86 5.06
CA LEU A 73 3.20 12.91 4.01
C LEU A 73 3.28 11.48 4.53
N PHE A 74 2.34 10.64 4.10
CA PHE A 74 2.22 9.26 4.56
C PHE A 74 3.54 8.47 4.47
N HIS A 75 4.27 8.64 3.37
CA HIS A 75 5.54 7.96 3.14
C HIS A 75 6.68 8.40 4.08
N CYS A 76 6.54 9.53 4.78
CA CYS A 76 7.49 10.04 5.78
C CYS A 76 7.05 9.75 7.23
N GLN A 77 5.81 9.30 7.45
CA GLN A 77 5.31 9.02 8.79
C GLN A 77 6.01 7.82 9.42
N SER A 78 6.05 7.74 10.76
CA SER A 78 6.54 6.55 11.46
C SER A 78 5.60 5.35 11.23
N PRO A 79 6.11 4.10 11.33
CA PRO A 79 5.30 2.90 11.07
C PRO A 79 3.99 2.85 11.87
N SER A 80 4.03 3.25 13.15
CA SER A 80 2.85 3.29 14.03
C SER A 80 1.78 4.28 13.56
N ILE A 81 2.17 5.46 13.07
CA ILE A 81 1.22 6.45 12.53
C ILE A 81 0.64 5.99 11.19
N ARG A 82 1.45 5.35 10.34
CA ARG A 82 0.97 4.76 9.08
C ARG A 82 -0.12 3.72 9.34
N GLN A 83 0.07 2.84 10.32
CA GLN A 83 -0.94 1.85 10.72
C GLN A 83 -2.25 2.52 11.15
N LEU A 84 -2.19 3.56 11.98
CA LEU A 84 -3.39 4.29 12.41
C LEU A 84 -4.15 4.92 11.23
N GLN A 85 -3.43 5.43 10.24
CA GLN A 85 -4.03 5.98 9.04
C GLN A 85 -4.66 4.90 8.16
N ILE A 86 -3.97 3.76 7.96
CA ILE A 86 -4.50 2.60 7.25
C ILE A 86 -5.79 2.12 7.92
N GLN A 87 -5.77 1.92 9.23
CA GLN A 87 -6.93 1.48 10.01
C GLN A 87 -8.09 2.48 9.92
N ALA A 88 -7.81 3.79 9.96
CA ALA A 88 -8.84 4.81 9.79
C ALA A 88 -9.52 4.74 8.40
N TRP A 89 -8.76 4.42 7.35
CA TRP A 89 -9.31 4.24 6.01
C TRP A 89 -10.04 2.92 5.83
N LYS A 90 -9.57 1.83 6.44
CA LYS A 90 -10.28 0.54 6.49
C LYS A 90 -11.62 0.65 7.22
N ASN A 91 -11.68 1.48 8.27
CA ASN A 91 -12.90 1.75 9.06
C ASN A 91 -13.68 2.97 8.58
N SER A 92 -13.28 3.59 7.46
CA SER A 92 -13.94 4.78 6.94
C SER A 92 -15.36 4.45 6.46
N PRO A 93 -16.34 5.36 6.61
CA PRO A 93 -17.68 5.18 6.05
C PRO A 93 -17.68 5.14 4.51
N PHE A 94 -16.67 5.72 3.86
CA PHE A 94 -16.55 5.75 2.41
C PHE A 94 -16.13 4.38 1.86
N GLN A 95 -16.99 3.78 1.03
CA GLN A 95 -16.75 2.48 0.41
C GLN A 95 -15.47 2.47 -0.45
N ILE A 96 -15.22 3.55 -1.19
CA ILE A 96 -14.04 3.66 -2.07
C ILE A 96 -12.73 3.58 -1.27
N CYS A 97 -12.68 4.18 -0.07
CA CYS A 97 -11.51 4.11 0.80
C CYS A 97 -11.26 2.68 1.29
N ARG A 98 -12.34 1.96 1.67
CA ARG A 98 -12.25 0.57 2.09
C ARG A 98 -11.85 -0.34 0.95
N ASP A 99 -12.39 -0.12 -0.24
CA ASP A 99 -12.11 -0.92 -1.42
C ASP A 99 -10.68 -0.69 -1.92
N LEU A 100 -10.14 0.53 -1.83
CA LEU A 100 -8.73 0.82 -2.08
C LEU A 100 -7.82 -0.01 -1.15
N MET A 101 -8.13 0.00 0.15
CA MET A 101 -7.36 -0.77 1.14
C MET A 101 -7.46 -2.27 0.90
N ARG A 102 -8.66 -2.78 0.61
CA ARG A 102 -8.88 -4.19 0.25
C ARG A 102 -8.14 -4.57 -1.02
N PHE A 103 -8.15 -3.70 -2.03
CA PHE A 103 -7.44 -3.93 -3.28
C PHE A 103 -5.93 -4.12 -3.05
N TYR A 104 -5.28 -3.19 -2.35
CA TYR A 104 -3.86 -3.33 -2.03
C TYR A 104 -3.57 -4.54 -1.13
N GLU A 105 -4.42 -4.78 -0.13
CA GLU A 105 -4.31 -5.95 0.75
C GLU A 105 -4.43 -7.27 -0.02
N SER A 106 -5.38 -7.38 -0.96
CA SER A 106 -5.54 -8.54 -1.82
C SER A 106 -4.32 -8.77 -2.71
N LEU A 107 -3.73 -7.72 -3.29
CA LEU A 107 -2.51 -7.86 -4.10
C LEU A 107 -1.31 -8.33 -3.28
N VAL A 108 -1.13 -7.77 -2.09
CA VAL A 108 -0.05 -8.18 -1.18
C VAL A 108 -0.20 -9.64 -0.78
N VAL A 109 -1.41 -10.06 -0.40
CA VAL A 109 -1.71 -11.46 -0.04
C VAL A 109 -1.52 -12.38 -1.23
N LEU A 110 -1.99 -11.99 -2.41
CA LEU A 110 -1.85 -12.79 -3.63
C LEU A 110 -0.38 -12.99 -4.02
N TYR A 111 0.42 -11.93 -3.94
CA TYR A 111 1.87 -12.05 -4.14
C TYR A 111 2.49 -12.99 -3.11
N TRP A 112 2.21 -12.78 -1.82
CA TRP A 112 2.79 -13.59 -0.74
C TRP A 112 2.44 -15.07 -0.89
N GLN A 113 1.20 -15.36 -1.26
CA GLN A 113 0.76 -16.73 -1.50
C GLN A 113 1.38 -17.33 -2.78
N SER A 114 1.58 -16.53 -3.82
CA SER A 114 2.29 -16.94 -5.03
C SER A 114 3.77 -17.21 -4.77
N ASP A 115 4.44 -16.38 -3.96
CA ASP A 115 5.85 -16.52 -3.58
C ASP A 115 6.07 -17.81 -2.77
N TYR A 116 5.13 -18.12 -1.87
CA TYR A 116 5.12 -19.37 -1.10
C TYR A 116 4.93 -20.62 -1.95
N ILE A 117 4.19 -20.55 -3.06
CA ILE A 117 3.98 -21.68 -3.98
C ILE A 117 5.21 -21.94 -4.87
N ASN A 118 6.05 -20.92 -5.10
CA ASN A 118 7.25 -21.00 -5.95
C ASN A 118 8.57 -21.18 -5.17
N SER A 119 8.51 -21.29 -3.84
CA SER A 119 9.65 -21.62 -2.97
C SER A 119 9.65 -23.10 -2.57
#